data_AF-T1ARY4-F1
#
_entry.id   AF-T1ARY4-F1
#
_cell.length_a   1.000
_cell.length_b   1.000
_cell.length_c   1.000
_cell.angle_alpha   90.00
_cell.angle_beta   90.00
_cell.angle_gamma   90.00
#
_symmetry.space_group_name_H-M   'P 1'
#
loop_
_entity.id
_entity.type
_entity.pdbx_description
1 polymer ?
#
loop_
_entity_poly.entity_id
_entity_poly.type
_entity_poly.pdbx_seq_one_letter_code
_entity_poly.pdbx_strand_id
1 'polypeptide(L)'
;MCPTSVISNWEHELKRFAPSLKVLVHHGSSRRKNDDFVDAVPNYNVILTSYALLHRDVEFLSVIKWDGVIADEAQYVKNYSTKQSRAIRSLQSNFRMALTGTPIESRLEDLRSIFDFINPGYRGGTKRNSG
;
A
#
# COMPACT_ATOMS: atom_id res chain seq x y z
N MET A 1 2.59 3.94 -0.13
CA MET A 1 3.64 2.96 -0.48
C MET A 1 4.26 3.38 -1.79
N CYS A 2 5.58 3.48 -1.87
CA CYS A 2 6.27 3.86 -3.10
C CYS A 2 7.62 3.14 -3.24
N PRO A 3 8.28 3.15 -4.41
CA PRO A 3 9.66 2.70 -4.53
C PRO A 3 10.59 3.44 -3.57
N THR A 4 11.62 2.77 -3.05
CA THR A 4 12.57 3.38 -2.10
C THR A 4 13.22 4.66 -2.66
N SER A 5 13.49 4.69 -3.97
CA SER A 5 14.11 5.82 -4.66
C SER A 5 13.28 7.11 -4.64
N VAL A 6 11.97 7.02 -4.42
CA VAL A 6 11.07 8.19 -4.48
C VAL A 6 10.50 8.58 -3.10
N ILE A 7 10.94 7.93 -2.01
CA ILE A 7 10.50 8.28 -0.64
C ILE A 7 10.83 9.74 -0.32
N SER A 8 12.07 10.16 -0.53
CA SER A 8 12.50 11.53 -0.23
C SER A 8 11.75 12.57 -1.06
N ASN A 9 11.42 12.23 -2.31
CA ASN A 9 10.61 13.08 -3.17
C ASN A 9 9.18 13.23 -2.61
N TRP A 10 8.53 12.14 -2.25
CA TRP A 10 7.20 12.18 -1.63
C TRP A 10 7.18 12.95 -0.30
N GLU A 11 8.21 12.80 0.53
CA GLU A 11 8.35 13.58 1.75
C GLU A 11 8.45 15.09 1.45
N HIS A 12 9.27 15.47 0.46
CA HIS A 12 9.41 16.87 0.03
C HIS A 12 8.09 17.44 -0.50
N GLU A 13 7.41 16.70 -1.36
CA GLU A 13 6.14 17.10 -1.97
C GLU A 13 5.02 17.25 -0.91
N LEU A 14 4.92 16.32 0.04
CA LEU A 14 3.97 16.43 1.16
C LEU A 14 4.27 17.67 2.02
N LYS A 15 5.54 17.96 2.29
CA LYS A 15 5.95 19.16 3.03
C LYS A 15 5.62 20.45 2.27
N ARG A 16 5.73 20.43 0.93
CA ARG A 16 5.47 21.58 0.07
C ARG A 16 3.97 21.86 -0.10
N PHE A 17 3.19 20.83 -0.42
CA PHE A 17 1.79 20.98 -0.82
C PHE A 17 0.80 20.73 0.31
N ALA A 18 1.19 19.99 1.34
CA ALA A 18 0.34 19.69 2.50
C ALA A 18 1.11 19.82 3.83
N PRO A 19 1.70 21.00 4.13
CA PRO A 19 2.58 21.20 5.30
C PRO A 19 1.89 20.97 6.65
N SER A 20 0.57 21.01 6.70
CA SER A 20 -0.22 20.75 7.91
C SER A 20 -0.32 19.26 8.27
N LEU A 21 -0.02 18.36 7.33
CA LEU A 21 -0.06 16.92 7.57
C LEU A 21 1.19 16.48 8.35
N LYS A 22 0.97 15.74 9.44
CA LYS A 22 2.04 15.04 10.14
C LYS A 22 2.42 13.79 9.37
N VAL A 23 3.63 13.75 8.84
CA VAL A 23 4.14 12.62 8.05
C VAL A 23 5.16 11.83 8.88
N LEU A 24 4.98 10.52 8.97
CA LEU A 24 5.99 9.59 9.47
C LEU A 24 6.67 8.89 8.31
N VAL A 25 7.97 9.09 8.15
CA VAL A 25 8.77 8.33 7.19
C VAL A 25 9.24 7.04 7.85
N HIS A 26 8.61 5.93 7.51
CA HIS A 26 9.00 4.59 7.92
C HIS A 26 10.04 4.03 6.95
N HIS A 27 11.28 4.50 7.11
CA HIS A 27 12.43 4.11 6.30
C HIS A 27 13.73 4.13 7.12
N GLY A 28 14.74 3.38 6.66
CA GLY A 28 16.05 3.32 7.33
C GLY A 28 16.16 2.30 8.46
N SER A 29 17.35 2.23 9.06
CA SER A 29 17.70 1.29 10.12
C SER A 29 17.12 1.69 11.49
N SER A 30 17.01 3.00 11.75
CA SER A 30 16.49 3.61 12.98
C SER A 30 14.97 3.79 13.00
N ARG A 31 14.24 3.26 12.00
CA ARG A 31 12.78 3.33 11.96
C ARG A 31 12.16 2.61 13.17
N ARG A 32 11.03 3.14 13.64
CA ARG A 32 10.19 2.51 14.66
C ARG A 32 9.71 1.14 14.19
N LYS A 33 9.55 0.18 15.11
CA LYS A 33 9.10 -1.19 14.80
C LYS A 33 8.16 -1.69 15.88
N ASN A 34 7.33 -2.67 15.53
CA ASN A 34 6.45 -3.37 16.45
C ASN A 34 5.59 -2.36 17.25
N ASP A 35 5.49 -2.54 18.56
CA ASP A 35 4.63 -1.72 19.44
C ASP A 35 4.96 -0.23 19.36
N ASP A 36 6.25 0.15 19.34
CA ASP A 36 6.66 1.56 19.19
C ASP A 36 6.17 2.19 17.87
N PHE A 37 6.07 1.39 16.80
CA PHE A 37 5.46 1.88 15.57
C PHE A 37 3.94 2.02 15.72
N VAL A 38 3.27 1.01 16.27
CA VAL A 38 1.80 0.97 16.43
C VAL A 38 1.33 2.12 17.33
N ASP A 39 2.02 2.37 18.43
CA ASP A 39 1.72 3.44 19.38
C ASP A 39 1.96 4.84 18.78
N ALA A 40 2.93 4.95 17.87
CA ALA A 40 3.24 6.21 17.21
C ALA A 40 2.19 6.58 16.14
N VAL A 41 1.66 5.61 15.39
CA VAL A 41 0.80 5.84 14.21
C VAL A 41 -0.37 6.80 14.45
N PRO A 42 -1.13 6.74 15.56
CA PRO A 42 -2.23 7.67 15.82
C PRO A 42 -1.83 9.16 15.83
N ASN A 43 -0.55 9.48 16.01
CA ASN A 43 -0.05 10.86 16.03
C ASN A 43 0.27 11.42 14.63
N TYR A 44 0.14 10.61 13.57
CA TYR A 44 0.49 10.97 12.21
C TYR A 44 -0.72 10.84 11.27
N ASN A 45 -0.74 11.66 10.23
CA ASN A 45 -1.77 11.62 9.18
C ASN A 45 -1.35 10.74 8.00
N VAL A 46 -0.06 10.70 7.69
CA VAL A 46 0.48 9.94 6.55
C VAL A 46 1.68 9.14 7.01
N ILE A 47 1.68 7.85 6.69
CA ILE A 47 2.85 6.99 6.85
C ILE A 47 3.43 6.70 5.47
N LEU A 48 4.70 7.09 5.27
CA LEU A 48 5.42 6.88 4.04
C LEU A 48 6.41 5.73 4.19
N THR A 49 6.27 4.68 3.39
CA THR A 49 7.20 3.55 3.38
C THR A 49 7.32 2.90 2.01
N SER A 50 8.32 2.01 1.87
CA SER A 50 8.56 1.28 0.64
C SER A 50 7.98 -0.13 0.64
N TYR A 51 7.79 -0.67 -0.56
CA TYR A 51 7.35 -2.04 -0.78
C TYR A 51 8.25 -3.09 -0.10
N ALA A 52 9.57 -2.84 -0.08
CA ALA A 52 10.53 -3.75 0.57
C ALA A 52 10.33 -3.80 2.09
N LEU A 53 10.10 -2.64 2.71
CA LEU A 53 9.86 -2.54 4.15
C LEU A 53 8.47 -3.03 4.51
N LEU A 54 7.46 -2.73 3.71
CA LEU A 54 6.11 -3.25 3.90
C LEU A 54 6.10 -4.78 4.01
N HIS A 55 6.81 -5.48 3.12
CA HIS A 55 6.91 -6.94 3.22
C HIS A 55 7.61 -7.37 4.53
N ARG A 56 8.72 -6.72 4.86
CA ARG A 56 9.53 -7.07 6.04
C ARG A 56 8.80 -6.83 7.36
N ASP A 57 7.99 -5.79 7.40
CA ASP A 57 7.37 -5.25 8.60
C ASP A 57 5.85 -5.47 8.60
N VAL A 58 5.36 -6.38 7.75
CA VAL A 58 3.93 -6.62 7.53
C VAL A 58 3.19 -7.01 8.80
N GLU A 59 3.87 -7.70 9.73
CA GLU A 59 3.27 -8.21 10.97
C GLU A 59 2.59 -7.09 11.75
N PHE A 60 3.32 -6.03 12.11
CA PHE A 60 2.75 -4.90 12.86
C PHE A 60 1.99 -3.92 11.97
N LEU A 61 2.36 -3.78 10.69
CA LEU A 61 1.62 -2.92 9.76
C LEU A 61 0.19 -3.41 9.50
N SER A 62 -0.03 -4.72 9.55
CA SER A 62 -1.33 -5.36 9.32
C SER A 62 -2.31 -5.28 10.49
N VAL A 63 -1.80 -5.01 11.70
CA VAL A 63 -2.62 -4.81 12.92
C VAL A 63 -3.37 -3.47 12.88
N ILE A 64 -2.84 -2.51 12.12
CA ILE A 64 -3.41 -1.17 12.02
C ILE A 64 -4.55 -1.17 11.01
N LYS A 65 -5.69 -0.59 11.40
CA LYS A 65 -6.79 -0.28 10.48
C LYS A 65 -6.51 1.06 9.81
N TRP A 66 -6.13 1.00 8.54
CA TRP A 66 -5.83 2.19 7.74
C TRP A 66 -7.12 2.79 7.17
N ASP A 67 -7.17 4.12 7.04
CA ASP A 67 -8.24 4.74 6.24
C ASP A 67 -8.02 4.45 4.76
N GLY A 68 -6.78 4.61 4.29
CA GLY A 68 -6.41 4.42 2.90
C GLY A 68 -5.04 3.80 2.70
N VAL A 69 -4.90 2.99 1.66
CA VAL A 69 -3.59 2.51 1.18
C VAL A 69 -3.37 2.96 -0.26
N ILE A 70 -2.34 3.77 -0.47
CA ILE A 70 -1.95 4.28 -1.80
C ILE A 70 -0.69 3.55 -2.26
N ALA A 71 -0.72 2.98 -3.46
CA ALA A 71 0.39 2.27 -4.09
C ALA A 71 0.89 3.09 -5.30
N ASP A 72 2.05 3.72 -5.14
CA ASP A 72 2.74 4.45 -6.20
C ASP A 72 3.60 3.52 -7.05
N GLU A 73 3.66 3.77 -8.35
CA GLU A 73 4.21 2.86 -9.36
C GLU A 73 3.62 1.44 -9.23
N ALA A 74 2.30 1.33 -9.43
CA ALA A 74 1.50 0.12 -9.21
C ALA A 74 2.02 -1.14 -9.92
N GLN A 75 2.84 -1.00 -10.96
CA GLN A 75 3.55 -2.12 -11.60
C GLN A 75 4.43 -2.92 -10.63
N TYR A 76 4.87 -2.35 -9.51
CA TYR A 76 5.60 -3.07 -8.46
C TYR A 76 4.74 -4.10 -7.70
N VAL A 77 3.40 -3.95 -7.73
CA VAL A 77 2.44 -4.82 -7.03
C VAL A 77 1.48 -5.56 -7.95
N LYS A 78 1.78 -5.56 -9.26
CA LYS A 78 0.94 -6.23 -10.28
C LYS A 78 0.97 -7.76 -10.15
N ASN A 79 2.15 -8.33 -9.87
CA ASN A 79 2.28 -9.78 -9.76
C ASN A 79 1.83 -10.24 -8.36
N TYR A 80 0.66 -10.87 -8.28
CA TYR A 80 0.05 -11.41 -7.06
C TYR A 80 0.95 -12.37 -6.27
N SER A 81 1.87 -13.05 -6.95
CA SER A 81 2.74 -14.06 -6.34
C SER A 81 3.95 -13.45 -5.60
N THR A 82 4.19 -12.15 -5.70
CA THR A 82 5.30 -11.51 -4.99
C THR A 82 4.98 -11.30 -3.52
N LYS A 83 6.01 -11.32 -2.68
CA LYS A 83 5.86 -11.12 -1.23
C LYS A 83 5.32 -9.71 -0.92
N GLN A 84 5.73 -8.72 -1.71
CA GLN A 84 5.29 -7.34 -1.62
C GLN A 84 3.81 -7.19 -1.96
N SER A 85 3.34 -7.82 -3.05
CA SER A 85 1.92 -7.81 -3.44
C SER A 85 1.02 -8.47 -2.41
N ARG A 86 1.47 -9.57 -1.78
CA ARG A 86 0.73 -10.18 -0.67
C ARG A 86 0.68 -9.27 0.55
N ALA A 87 1.80 -8.66 0.93
CA ALA A 87 1.89 -7.80 2.11
C ALA A 87 1.01 -6.55 2.00
N ILE A 88 0.95 -5.90 0.83
CA ILE A 88 0.07 -4.73 0.66
C ILE A 88 -1.42 -5.10 0.69
N ARG A 89 -1.77 -6.30 0.20
CA ARG A 89 -3.16 -6.80 0.22
C ARG A 89 -3.61 -7.25 1.60
N SER A 90 -2.69 -7.69 2.47
CA SER A 90 -3.02 -8.08 3.84
C SER A 90 -3.31 -6.89 4.77
N LEU A 91 -2.95 -5.66 4.39
CA LEU A 91 -3.29 -4.47 5.17
C LEU A 91 -4.81 -4.26 5.22
N GLN A 92 -5.36 -3.88 6.36
CA GLN A 92 -6.77 -3.53 6.47
C GLN A 92 -6.97 -2.06 6.07
N SER A 93 -7.86 -1.77 5.11
CA SER A 93 -8.11 -0.38 4.69
C SER A 93 -9.54 -0.15 4.20
N ASN A 94 -10.06 1.07 4.40
CA ASN A 94 -11.39 1.46 3.90
C ASN A 94 -11.36 1.75 2.39
N PHE A 95 -10.27 2.36 1.89
CA PHE A 95 -10.07 2.55 0.45
C PHE A 95 -8.65 2.26 0.02
N ARG A 96 -8.50 1.99 -1.29
CA ARG A 96 -7.20 1.67 -1.90
C ARG A 96 -7.07 2.38 -3.23
N MET A 97 -5.89 2.94 -3.48
CA MET A 97 -5.56 3.68 -4.71
C MET A 97 -4.25 3.17 -5.28
N ALA A 98 -4.16 3.10 -6.60
CA ALA A 98 -2.97 2.71 -7.33
C ALA A 98 -2.63 3.82 -8.33
N LEU A 99 -1.39 4.31 -8.31
CA LEU A 99 -0.86 5.33 -9.22
C LEU A 99 0.20 4.68 -10.10
N THR A 100 0.16 4.91 -11.41
CA THR A 100 1.21 4.45 -12.33
C THR A 100 1.36 5.41 -13.49
N GLY A 101 2.60 5.74 -13.83
CA GLY A 101 2.93 6.58 -14.99
C GLY A 101 3.05 5.80 -16.30
N THR A 102 2.99 4.46 -16.24
CA THR A 102 3.07 3.59 -17.42
C THR A 102 1.70 3.01 -17.73
N PRO A 103 1.19 3.14 -18.97
CA PRO A 103 0.04 2.37 -19.40
C PRO A 103 0.35 0.89 -19.20
N ILE A 104 -0.51 0.17 -18.47
CA ILE A 104 -0.36 -1.25 -18.19
C ILE A 104 -0.28 -1.99 -19.53
N GLU A 105 0.90 -2.50 -19.89
CA GLU A 105 1.10 -3.37 -21.06
C GLU A 105 0.40 -4.72 -20.85
N SER A 106 -0.91 -4.71 -21.10
CA SER A 106 -1.72 -5.79 -21.68
C SER A 106 -1.43 -7.23 -21.21
N ARG A 107 -1.94 -7.58 -20.02
CA ARG A 107 -2.60 -8.87 -19.76
C ARG A 107 -3.82 -8.65 -18.85
N LEU A 108 -4.94 -9.31 -19.15
CA LEU A 108 -6.19 -9.25 -18.35
C LEU A 108 -5.95 -9.55 -16.86
N GLU A 109 -4.92 -10.35 -16.56
CA GLU A 109 -4.49 -10.74 -15.22
C GLU A 109 -3.89 -9.57 -14.41
N ASP A 110 -3.12 -8.68 -15.06
CA ASP A 110 -2.52 -7.51 -14.42
C ASP A 110 -3.59 -6.47 -14.06
N LEU A 111 -4.60 -6.30 -14.92
CA LEU A 111 -5.77 -5.45 -14.64
C LEU A 111 -6.61 -6.02 -13.50
N ARG A 112 -6.90 -7.32 -13.52
CA ARG A 112 -7.65 -7.99 -12.45
C ARG A 112 -6.96 -7.85 -11.10
N SER A 113 -5.62 -7.88 -11.10
CA SER A 113 -4.84 -7.73 -9.88
C SER A 113 -5.00 -6.34 -9.24
N ILE A 114 -5.08 -5.28 -10.05
CA ILE A 114 -5.34 -3.92 -9.57
C ILE A 114 -6.81 -3.76 -9.16
N PHE A 115 -7.75 -4.33 -9.91
CA PHE A 115 -9.17 -4.31 -9.54
C PHE A 115 -9.45 -5.04 -8.23
N ASP A 116 -8.87 -6.23 -8.00
CA ASP A 116 -8.98 -6.96 -6.74
C ASP A 116 -8.32 -6.20 -5.58
N PHE A 117 -7.30 -5.39 -5.88
CA PHE A 117 -6.70 -4.51 -4.87
C PHE A 117 -7.69 -3.39 -4.53
N ILE A 118 -8.25 -2.70 -5.51
CA ILE A 118 -9.17 -1.58 -5.29
C ILE A 118 -10.50 -2.05 -4.68
N ASN A 119 -10.96 -3.26 -5.00
CA ASN A 119 -12.24 -3.82 -4.57
C ASN A 119 -12.10 -5.27 -4.07
N PRO A 120 -11.65 -5.48 -2.81
CA PRO A 120 -11.39 -6.82 -2.26
C PRO A 120 -12.66 -7.69 -2.10
N GLY A 121 -13.86 -7.15 -2.36
CA GLY A 121 -15.15 -7.84 -2.25
C GLY A 121 -15.80 -8.25 -3.58
N TYR A 122 -15.27 -7.85 -4.74
CA TYR A 122 -15.84 -8.21 -6.05
C TYR A 122 -15.40 -9.60 -6.51
N ARG A 123 -15.63 -10.62 -5.68
CA ARG A 123 -15.67 -11.99 -6.17
C ARG A 123 -17.03 -12.17 -6.83
N GLY A 124 -17.08 -11.99 -8.14
CA GLY A 124 -18.27 -12.28 -8.95
C GLY A 124 -18.88 -13.60 -8.49
N GLY A 125 -20.06 -13.52 -7.91
CA GLY A 125 -20.82 -14.68 -7.48
C GLY A 125 -21.16 -15.50 -8.72
N THR A 126 -20.38 -16.53 -8.99
CA THR A 126 -20.83 -17.63 -9.84
C THR A 126 -21.82 -18.42 -9.00
N LYS A 127 -23.05 -17.92 -8.90
CA LYS A 127 -24.20 -18.78 -8.67
C LYS A 127 -24.27 -19.70 -9.89
N ARG A 128 -23.63 -20.86 -9.76
CA ARG A 128 -23.86 -21.98 -10.67
C ARG A 128 -25.26 -22.47 -10.38
N ASN A 129 -26.16 -22.27 -11.35
CA ASN A 129 -27.55 -22.71 -11.30
C ASN A 129 -27.62 -24.18 -10.89
N SER A 130 -28.44 -24.44 -9.88
CA SER A 130 -29.08 -25.72 -9.61
C SER A 130 -29.90 -26.13 -10.84
N GLY A 131 -29.52 -27.26 -11.43
CA GLY A 131 -30.38 -28.13 -12.21
C GLY A 131 -30.52 -29.44 -11.45
#